data_AF-A0A3B4TK40-F1
#
_entry.id   AF-A0A3B4TK40-F1
#
_cell.length_a   1.000
_cell.length_b   1.000
_cell.length_c   1.000
_cell.angle_alpha   90.00
_cell.angle_beta   90.00
_cell.angle_gamma   90.00
#
_symmetry.space_group_name_H-M   'P 1'
#
loop_
_entity.id
_entity.type
_entity.pdbx_description
1 polymer ?
#
loop_
_entity_poly.entity_id
_entity_poly.type
_entity_poly.pdbx_seq_one_letter_code
_entity_poly.pdbx_strand_id
1 'polypeptide(L)'
;MSNGMIESISKAFWAHSSATKRSFFLLLGLTIVSTGQGSGCIRPSMVQHGSTNLTDTNRSLFPVGTVLQYSCDPGYLPAGPSVLTCTTLGDWSSEPPRCIHSDVCQPPYQLENGGYTCHPSPCGRLSHGTMIQYFCDDGYALKGDYRFRTCQYGKWDNLMPISCLMEQDRDPTLPLGMPALSIVASTASSVALILLLVVLFVLLQPKLKSLHR
;
A
#
# COMPACT_ATOMS: atom_id res chain seq x y z
N MET A 1 -85.19 53.96 27.38
CA MET A 1 -85.63 55.38 27.37
C MET A 1 -84.41 56.17 26.91
N SER A 2 -84.28 56.73 25.71
CA SER A 2 -85.21 57.22 24.67
C SER A 2 -84.38 57.29 23.37
N ASN A 3 -84.76 56.60 22.30
CA ASN A 3 -85.48 57.09 21.10
C ASN A 3 -84.72 58.00 20.11
N GLY A 4 -84.81 57.63 18.82
CA GLY A 4 -84.56 58.45 17.60
C GLY A 4 -83.35 57.95 16.80
N MET A 5 -83.43 57.08 15.78
CA MET A 5 -84.20 57.09 14.52
C MET A 5 -83.99 58.39 13.73
N ILE A 6 -83.32 58.34 12.56
CA ILE A 6 -83.80 58.76 11.22
C ILE A 6 -82.80 58.27 10.15
N GLU A 7 -83.32 57.51 9.20
CA GLU A 7 -82.70 57.11 7.93
C GLU A 7 -82.73 58.22 6.87
N SER A 8 -81.92 58.03 5.84
CA SER A 8 -82.35 57.98 4.42
C SER A 8 -81.82 59.04 3.43
N ILE A 9 -80.93 58.56 2.58
CA ILE A 9 -81.02 58.49 1.10
C ILE A 9 -81.12 59.80 0.26
N SER A 10 -80.17 59.84 -0.69
CA SER A 10 -80.21 60.38 -2.07
C SER A 10 -80.01 61.88 -2.33
N LYS A 11 -79.00 62.17 -3.16
CA LYS A 11 -79.20 62.87 -4.44
C LYS A 11 -78.04 62.58 -5.39
N ALA A 12 -78.41 62.12 -6.58
CA ALA A 12 -77.55 61.85 -7.71
C ALA A 12 -77.02 63.15 -8.33
N PHE A 13 -75.79 63.12 -8.83
CA PHE A 13 -75.35 63.98 -9.93
C PHE A 13 -74.70 63.08 -10.98
N TRP A 14 -75.41 62.88 -12.08
CA TRP A 14 -74.84 62.39 -13.33
C TRP A 14 -74.06 63.53 -13.98
N ALA A 15 -72.88 63.25 -14.54
CA ALA A 15 -72.63 63.45 -15.98
C ALA A 15 -71.17 63.14 -16.39
N HIS A 16 -71.06 62.57 -17.60
CA HIS A 16 -69.89 62.47 -18.50
C HIS A 16 -68.74 61.55 -18.07
N SER A 17 -68.07 60.76 -18.91
CA SER A 17 -68.22 60.36 -20.32
C SER A 17 -67.09 59.34 -20.61
N SER A 18 -67.38 58.34 -21.44
CA SER A 18 -66.46 57.67 -22.39
C SER A 18 -65.28 56.81 -21.90
N ALA A 19 -65.44 55.51 -22.16
CA ALA A 19 -64.56 54.66 -22.98
C ALA A 19 -63.12 54.33 -22.54
N THR A 20 -62.95 53.04 -22.25
CA THR A 20 -61.98 52.14 -22.92
C THR A 20 -60.48 52.37 -22.72
N LYS A 21 -59.84 51.51 -21.90
CA LYS A 21 -58.74 50.63 -22.36
C LYS A 21 -58.33 49.61 -21.29
N ARG A 22 -58.66 48.34 -21.56
CA ARG A 22 -57.88 47.19 -21.09
C ARG A 22 -56.46 47.39 -21.60
N SER A 23 -55.48 47.45 -20.69
CA SER A 23 -54.07 47.37 -21.07
C SER A 23 -53.43 46.17 -20.40
N PHE A 24 -53.33 45.10 -21.20
CA PHE A 24 -52.34 44.05 -21.09
C PHE A 24 -50.95 44.69 -20.97
N PHE A 25 -50.27 44.50 -19.85
CA PHE A 25 -48.81 44.57 -19.79
C PHE A 25 -48.31 43.42 -18.91
N LEU A 26 -48.12 42.30 -19.62
CA LEU A 26 -47.06 41.29 -19.47
C LEU A 26 -46.49 41.09 -18.05
N LEU A 27 -46.86 39.95 -17.46
CA LEU A 27 -46.07 39.27 -16.44
C LEU A 27 -44.62 39.15 -16.93
N LEU A 28 -43.72 40.01 -16.41
CA LEU A 28 -42.29 39.82 -16.57
C LEU A 28 -41.93 38.59 -15.73
N GLY A 29 -41.99 37.41 -16.35
CA GLY A 29 -41.38 36.21 -15.79
C GLY A 29 -39.90 36.50 -15.62
N LEU A 30 -39.46 36.69 -14.38
CA LEU A 30 -38.05 36.64 -14.02
C LEU A 30 -37.60 35.19 -14.17
N THR A 31 -37.46 34.69 -15.40
CA THR A 31 -36.49 33.64 -15.65
C THR A 31 -35.14 34.32 -15.51
N ILE A 32 -34.59 34.28 -14.30
CA ILE A 32 -33.14 34.34 -14.16
C ILE A 32 -32.66 33.11 -14.94
N VAL A 33 -32.39 33.30 -16.23
CA VAL A 33 -31.44 32.45 -16.93
C VAL A 33 -30.17 32.74 -16.17
N SER A 34 -29.85 31.87 -15.22
CA SER A 34 -28.54 31.84 -14.63
C SER A 34 -27.61 31.59 -15.79
N THR A 35 -27.05 32.66 -16.37
CA THR A 35 -25.77 32.58 -17.05
C THR A 35 -24.77 32.30 -15.94
N GLY A 36 -24.82 31.07 -15.42
CA GLY A 36 -23.72 30.49 -14.70
C GLY A 36 -22.61 30.44 -15.74
N GLN A 37 -21.80 31.49 -15.77
CA GLN A 37 -20.43 31.38 -16.21
C GLN A 37 -19.88 30.27 -15.34
N GLY A 38 -19.89 29.03 -15.85
CA GLY A 38 -19.51 27.85 -15.09
C GLY A 38 -18.02 27.94 -14.83
N SER A 39 -17.65 28.73 -13.82
CA SER A 39 -16.34 28.75 -13.21
C SER A 39 -16.14 27.35 -12.69
N GLY A 40 -15.40 26.56 -13.46
CA GLY A 40 -15.05 25.20 -13.08
C GLY A 40 -14.33 25.16 -11.73
N CYS A 41 -14.13 23.97 -11.21
CA CYS A 41 -13.49 23.76 -9.94
C CYS A 41 -11.99 24.03 -10.04
N ILE A 42 -11.44 24.70 -9.03
CA ILE A 42 -9.99 24.85 -8.89
C ILE A 42 -9.34 23.49 -8.67
N ARG A 43 -8.04 23.37 -8.97
CA ARG A 43 -7.28 22.16 -8.65
C ARG A 43 -7.38 21.83 -7.16
N PRO A 44 -7.82 20.62 -6.78
CA PRO A 44 -7.86 20.21 -5.39
C PRO A 44 -6.44 20.03 -4.81
N SER A 45 -6.33 20.07 -3.49
CA SER A 45 -5.06 19.88 -2.79
C SER A 45 -4.46 18.50 -3.06
N MET A 46 -3.12 18.44 -3.12
CA MET A 46 -2.43 17.16 -3.22
C MET A 46 -2.64 16.33 -1.95
N VAL A 47 -2.84 15.02 -2.15
CA VAL A 47 -2.99 14.05 -1.07
C VAL A 47 -1.67 13.32 -0.90
N GLN A 48 -1.09 13.39 0.30
CA GLN A 48 0.13 12.63 0.63
C GLN A 48 -0.17 11.14 0.58
N HIS A 49 0.76 10.35 0.03
CA HIS A 49 0.58 8.92 -0.21
C HIS A 49 -0.66 8.56 -1.03
N GLY A 50 -1.04 9.46 -1.95
CA GLY A 50 -2.17 9.27 -2.83
C GLY A 50 -1.94 9.84 -4.22
N SER A 51 -2.71 9.33 -5.17
CA SER A 51 -2.73 9.73 -6.56
C SER A 51 -4.17 9.93 -7.03
N THR A 52 -4.33 10.62 -8.17
CA THR A 52 -5.62 10.84 -8.80
C THR A 52 -5.58 10.39 -10.25
N ASN A 53 -6.72 10.09 -10.85
CA ASN A 53 -6.89 9.87 -12.30
C ASN A 53 -6.66 11.13 -13.19
N LEU A 54 -5.98 12.16 -12.67
CA LEU A 54 -5.61 13.36 -13.41
C LEU A 54 -4.38 13.10 -14.27
N THR A 55 -4.55 13.17 -15.58
CA THR A 55 -3.45 13.06 -16.55
C THR A 55 -2.81 14.42 -16.88
N ASP A 56 -3.58 15.51 -16.79
CA ASP A 56 -3.12 16.86 -17.08
C ASP A 56 -2.79 17.64 -15.79
N THR A 57 -1.52 17.58 -15.40
CA THR A 57 -0.97 18.29 -14.23
C THR A 57 -0.76 19.79 -14.45
N ASN A 58 -1.05 20.32 -15.63
CA ASN A 58 -0.93 21.76 -15.92
C ASN A 58 -2.28 22.49 -15.84
N ARG A 59 -3.39 21.75 -15.87
CA ARG A 59 -4.73 22.35 -15.79
C ARG A 59 -5.05 22.84 -14.38
N SER A 60 -5.32 24.14 -14.25
CA SER A 60 -5.68 24.78 -12.97
C SER A 60 -7.20 24.78 -12.69
N LEU A 61 -8.02 24.59 -13.73
CA LEU A 61 -9.49 24.68 -13.67
C LEU A 61 -10.17 23.50 -14.37
N PHE A 62 -11.12 22.86 -13.67
CA PHE A 62 -11.83 21.65 -14.10
C PHE A 62 -13.29 21.96 -14.42
N PRO A 63 -13.80 21.59 -15.61
CA PRO A 63 -15.18 21.92 -15.98
C PRO A 63 -16.18 21.25 -15.04
N VAL A 64 -17.35 21.88 -14.88
CA VAL A 64 -18.50 21.31 -14.16
C VAL A 64 -18.79 19.90 -14.69
N GLY A 65 -19.04 18.97 -13.78
CA GLY A 65 -19.23 17.54 -14.07
C GLY A 65 -17.95 16.72 -14.15
N THR A 66 -16.75 17.33 -14.03
CA THR A 66 -15.50 16.57 -13.92
C THR A 66 -15.54 15.65 -12.70
N VAL A 67 -15.11 14.40 -12.86
CA VAL A 67 -15.01 13.42 -11.78
C VAL A 67 -13.55 13.05 -11.55
N LEU A 68 -13.10 13.24 -10.31
CA LEU A 68 -11.78 12.82 -9.85
C LEU A 68 -11.92 11.60 -8.97
N GLN A 69 -11.07 10.61 -9.21
CA GLN A 69 -10.95 9.42 -8.39
C GLN A 69 -9.56 9.40 -7.76
N TYR A 70 -9.53 9.41 -6.43
CA TYR A 70 -8.35 9.30 -5.60
C TYR A 70 -8.06 7.84 -5.25
N SER A 71 -6.78 7.48 -5.30
CA SER A 71 -6.25 6.18 -4.92
C SER A 71 -5.09 6.37 -3.96
N CYS A 72 -5.07 5.63 -2.85
CA CYS A 72 -3.94 5.66 -1.92
C CYS A 72 -2.85 4.67 -2.33
N ASP A 73 -1.60 5.00 -1.98
CA ASP A 73 -0.45 4.13 -2.18
C ASP A 73 -0.60 2.80 -1.44
N PRO A 74 0.10 1.72 -1.85
CA PRO A 74 0.07 0.45 -1.15
C PRO A 74 0.41 0.57 0.34
N GLY A 75 -0.47 0.04 1.19
CA GLY A 75 -0.38 0.12 2.65
C GLY A 75 -1.10 1.34 3.25
N TYR A 76 -1.81 2.13 2.45
CA TYR A 76 -2.68 3.21 2.90
C TYR A 76 -4.12 3.01 2.43
N LEU A 77 -5.07 3.55 3.20
CA LEU A 77 -6.51 3.54 2.90
C LEU A 77 -7.05 4.97 2.91
N PRO A 78 -8.05 5.29 2.06
CA PRO A 78 -8.66 6.60 2.03
C PRO A 78 -9.56 6.81 3.26
N ALA A 79 -9.27 7.84 4.04
CA ALA A 79 -10.14 8.37 5.07
C ALA A 79 -10.92 9.56 4.49
N GLY A 80 -12.15 9.28 4.03
CA GLY A 80 -13.04 10.25 3.38
C GLY A 80 -13.47 9.82 1.98
N PRO A 81 -14.15 10.70 1.23
CA PRO A 81 -14.61 10.41 -0.13
C PRO A 81 -13.43 10.22 -1.09
N SER A 82 -13.38 9.08 -1.78
CA SER A 82 -12.38 8.82 -2.82
C SER A 82 -12.78 9.36 -4.20
N VAL A 83 -14.03 9.82 -4.35
CA VAL A 83 -14.55 10.36 -5.61
C VAL A 83 -15.08 11.76 -5.37
N LEU A 84 -14.56 12.72 -6.12
CA LEU A 84 -14.96 14.13 -6.10
C LEU A 84 -15.59 14.48 -7.45
N THR A 85 -16.72 15.18 -7.43
CA THR A 85 -17.37 15.70 -8.64
C THR A 85 -17.38 17.22 -8.60
N CYS A 86 -17.00 17.85 -9.70
CA CYS A 86 -17.10 19.30 -9.84
C CYS A 86 -18.57 19.69 -10.00
N THR A 87 -19.13 20.36 -9.00
CA THR A 87 -20.55 20.68 -8.95
C THR A 87 -20.90 21.86 -9.88
N THR A 88 -22.19 22.05 -10.14
CA THR A 88 -22.68 23.21 -10.92
C THR A 88 -22.41 24.55 -10.25
N LEU A 89 -22.07 24.55 -8.96
CA LEU A 89 -21.71 25.74 -8.19
C LEU A 89 -20.24 26.14 -8.39
N GLY A 90 -19.43 25.32 -9.06
CA GLY A 90 -18.00 25.58 -9.26
C GLY A 90 -17.09 25.09 -8.13
N ASP A 91 -17.65 24.35 -7.17
CA ASP A 91 -16.91 23.74 -6.07
C ASP A 91 -16.92 22.20 -6.17
N TRP A 92 -15.90 21.56 -5.61
CA TRP A 92 -15.88 20.09 -5.48
C TRP A 92 -16.96 19.63 -4.51
N SER A 93 -17.55 18.46 -4.78
CA SER A 93 -18.59 17.85 -3.96
C SER A 93 -18.17 17.55 -2.52
N SER A 94 -16.86 17.44 -2.27
CA SER A 94 -16.25 17.12 -0.98
C SER A 94 -14.77 17.52 -0.96
N GLU A 95 -14.17 17.57 0.23
CA GLU A 95 -12.72 17.69 0.36
C GLU A 95 -11.99 16.40 -0.07
N PRO A 96 -10.74 16.48 -0.55
CA PRO A 96 -9.92 15.30 -0.86
C PRO A 96 -9.71 14.39 0.36
N PRO A 97 -9.61 13.06 0.17
CA PRO A 97 -9.41 12.14 1.28
C PRO A 97 -8.00 12.27 1.86
N ARG A 98 -7.83 11.83 3.11
CA ARG A 98 -6.50 11.60 3.68
C ARG A 98 -6.12 10.13 3.52
N CYS A 99 -4.93 9.84 3.02
CA CYS A 99 -4.43 8.47 3.01
C CYS A 99 -3.82 8.15 4.38
N ILE A 100 -4.47 7.27 5.13
CA ILE A 100 -4.01 6.81 6.44
C ILE A 100 -3.46 5.41 6.32
N HIS A 101 -2.53 5.01 7.20
CA HIS A 101 -2.01 3.65 7.20
C HIS A 101 -3.15 2.64 7.25
N SER A 102 -3.10 1.65 6.37
CA SER A 102 -3.96 0.47 6.49
C SER A 102 -3.66 -0.18 7.84
N ASP A 103 -4.70 -0.54 8.57
CA ASP A 103 -4.53 -1.36 9.76
C ASP A 103 -4.49 -2.84 9.40
N VAL A 104 -4.71 -3.22 8.14
CA VAL A 104 -4.72 -4.61 7.65
C VAL A 104 -3.59 -4.84 6.68
N CYS A 105 -2.78 -5.86 6.96
CA CYS A 105 -1.80 -6.39 6.02
C CYS A 105 -2.46 -7.28 4.99
N GLN A 106 -1.95 -7.22 3.75
CA GLN A 106 -2.37 -8.15 2.72
C GLN A 106 -2.01 -9.58 3.12
N PRO A 107 -2.84 -10.58 2.76
CA PRO A 107 -2.47 -11.98 2.91
C PRO A 107 -1.08 -12.23 2.32
N PRO A 108 -0.19 -12.92 3.03
CA PRO A 108 1.12 -13.25 2.50
C PRO A 108 0.99 -14.11 1.24
N TYR A 109 2.03 -14.11 0.42
CA TYR A 109 2.10 -15.06 -0.70
C TYR A 109 1.99 -16.50 -0.16
N GLN A 110 1.34 -17.35 -0.94
CA GLN A 110 1.21 -18.75 -0.60
C GLN A 110 2.56 -19.45 -0.76
N LEU A 111 3.03 -20.07 0.32
CA LEU A 111 4.29 -20.79 0.34
C LEU A 111 4.09 -22.16 -0.29
N GLU A 112 4.86 -22.51 -1.33
CA GLU A 112 4.82 -23.87 -1.89
C GLU A 112 5.38 -24.87 -0.89
N ASN A 113 4.73 -26.02 -0.74
CA ASN A 113 5.11 -27.08 0.21
C ASN A 113 5.21 -26.58 1.65
N GLY A 114 4.25 -25.75 2.04
CA GLY A 114 4.15 -25.18 3.37
C GLY A 114 2.95 -24.25 3.52
N GLY A 115 2.97 -23.48 4.60
CA GLY A 115 1.91 -22.55 4.93
C GLY A 115 2.30 -21.60 6.05
N TYR A 116 1.29 -20.97 6.66
CA TYR A 116 1.49 -20.14 7.84
C TYR A 116 0.34 -20.31 8.83
N THR A 117 0.68 -20.18 10.12
CA THR A 117 -0.29 -19.95 11.20
C THR A 117 -0.25 -18.47 11.59
N CYS A 118 -1.26 -18.00 12.33
CA CYS A 118 -1.31 -16.62 12.78
C CYS A 118 -1.77 -16.50 14.24
N HIS A 119 -1.36 -15.40 14.86
CA HIS A 119 -1.78 -14.98 16.18
C HIS A 119 -2.27 -13.52 16.13
N PRO A 120 -3.49 -13.22 16.57
CA PRO A 120 -4.50 -14.16 17.08
C PRO A 120 -5.09 -15.05 15.96
N SER A 121 -5.52 -16.26 16.32
CA SER A 121 -6.28 -17.15 15.44
C SER A 121 -7.79 -16.91 15.60
N PRO A 122 -8.63 -17.19 14.59
CA PRO A 122 -8.29 -17.64 13.23
C PRO A 122 -7.78 -16.51 12.32
N CYS A 123 -7.11 -16.86 11.22
CA CYS A 123 -6.47 -15.92 10.28
C CYS A 123 -7.46 -15.20 9.35
N GLY A 124 -8.51 -14.61 9.92
CA GLY A 124 -9.53 -13.88 9.16
C GLY A 124 -9.10 -12.46 8.79
N ARG A 125 -8.64 -11.68 9.78
CA ARG A 125 -8.21 -10.28 9.59
C ARG A 125 -6.80 -10.09 10.13
N LEU A 126 -5.83 -9.93 9.23
CA LEU A 126 -4.42 -9.75 9.57
C LEU A 126 -4.15 -8.27 9.89
N SER A 127 -4.60 -7.82 11.06
CA SER A 127 -4.47 -6.42 11.46
C SER A 127 -3.10 -6.09 12.04
N HIS A 128 -2.84 -4.81 12.29
CA HIS A 128 -1.66 -4.34 13.01
C HIS A 128 -1.44 -5.17 14.29
N GLY A 129 -0.22 -5.65 14.48
CA GLY A 129 0.17 -6.53 15.58
C GLY A 129 -0.07 -8.03 15.34
N THR A 130 -0.78 -8.42 14.27
CA THR A 130 -0.89 -9.84 13.90
C THR A 130 0.49 -10.40 13.57
N MET A 131 0.85 -11.51 14.22
CA MET A 131 2.06 -12.26 13.93
C MET A 131 1.70 -13.50 13.13
N ILE A 132 2.39 -13.75 12.03
CA ILE A 132 2.33 -15.02 11.30
C ILE A 132 3.59 -15.83 11.52
N GLN A 133 3.46 -17.15 11.52
CA GLN A 133 4.56 -18.10 11.59
C GLN A 133 4.48 -19.06 10.40
N TYR A 134 5.52 -19.06 9.57
CA TYR A 134 5.64 -20.00 8.46
C TYR A 134 6.04 -21.39 8.95
N PHE A 135 5.50 -22.39 8.25
CA PHE A 135 5.88 -23.79 8.38
C PHE A 135 6.03 -24.42 7.00
N CYS A 136 6.81 -25.48 6.92
CA CYS A 136 6.93 -26.32 5.74
C CYS A 136 6.20 -27.64 5.95
N ASP A 137 5.71 -28.22 4.86
CA ASP A 137 5.12 -29.53 4.85
C ASP A 137 6.20 -30.61 5.09
N ASP A 138 5.76 -31.82 5.44
CA ASP A 138 6.67 -32.93 5.74
C ASP A 138 7.62 -33.22 4.56
N GLY A 139 8.91 -33.38 4.87
CA GLY A 139 9.98 -33.59 3.87
C GLY A 139 10.64 -32.30 3.36
N TYR A 140 10.13 -31.12 3.74
CA TYR A 140 10.68 -29.83 3.37
C TYR A 140 11.25 -29.08 4.58
N ALA A 141 12.39 -28.42 4.36
CA ALA A 141 13.05 -27.56 5.33
C ALA A 141 12.84 -26.09 4.95
N LEU A 142 12.57 -25.26 5.98
CA LEU A 142 12.41 -23.82 5.82
C LEU A 142 13.76 -23.17 5.52
N LYS A 143 13.84 -22.49 4.37
CA LYS A 143 14.97 -21.67 3.96
C LYS A 143 14.62 -20.19 4.09
N GLY A 144 15.38 -19.49 4.92
CA GLY A 144 15.22 -18.07 5.20
C GLY A 144 15.78 -17.73 6.58
N ASP A 145 16.03 -16.45 6.82
CA ASP A 145 16.65 -16.00 8.09
C ASP A 145 15.66 -16.04 9.27
N TYR A 146 14.38 -15.85 9.01
CA TYR A 146 13.36 -15.73 10.05
C TYR A 146 11.99 -16.23 9.58
N ARG A 147 11.36 -17.12 10.36
CA ARG A 147 10.07 -17.75 10.03
C ARG A 147 8.83 -16.97 10.49
N PHE A 148 9.00 -15.84 11.16
CA PHE A 148 7.89 -15.02 11.64
C PHE A 148 7.81 -13.70 10.88
N ARG A 149 6.60 -13.15 10.76
CA ARG A 149 6.39 -11.76 10.33
C ARG A 149 5.31 -11.11 11.19
N THR A 150 5.47 -9.82 11.43
CA THR A 150 4.52 -9.02 12.18
C THR A 150 3.91 -7.98 11.27
N CYS A 151 2.58 -7.86 11.29
CA CYS A 151 1.89 -6.83 10.56
C CYS A 151 2.10 -5.48 11.24
N GLN A 152 2.76 -4.55 10.57
CA GLN A 152 3.01 -3.19 11.01
C GLN A 152 2.40 -2.20 10.03
N TYR A 153 1.28 -1.60 10.42
CA TYR A 153 0.62 -0.52 9.66
C TYR A 153 0.33 -0.93 8.21
N GLY A 154 -0.20 -2.14 8.04
CA GLY A 154 -0.61 -2.67 6.75
C GLY A 154 0.52 -3.26 5.91
N LYS A 155 1.75 -3.31 6.44
CA LYS A 155 2.92 -3.91 5.80
C LYS A 155 3.55 -4.95 6.71
N TRP A 156 4.08 -6.02 6.13
CA TRP A 156 4.88 -7.01 6.87
C TRP A 156 6.27 -6.43 7.16
N ASP A 157 6.74 -6.59 8.40
CA ASP A 157 8.00 -6.06 8.93
C ASP A 157 9.26 -6.54 8.21
N ASN A 158 9.30 -7.83 7.84
CA ASN A 158 10.36 -8.42 7.04
C ASN A 158 9.85 -8.61 5.60
N LEU A 159 10.73 -8.43 4.61
CA LEU A 159 10.47 -8.68 3.18
C LEU A 159 11.33 -9.82 2.61
N MET A 160 12.28 -10.35 3.38
CA MET A 160 13.19 -11.41 2.91
C MET A 160 12.39 -12.64 2.47
N PRO A 161 12.62 -13.22 1.29
CA PRO A 161 11.86 -14.37 0.82
C PRO A 161 12.10 -15.60 1.70
N ILE A 162 11.04 -16.36 1.93
CA ILE A 162 11.06 -17.65 2.60
C ILE A 162 10.65 -18.71 1.58
N SER A 163 11.32 -19.85 1.57
CA SER A 163 10.95 -21.00 0.75
C SER A 163 11.03 -22.30 1.55
N CYS A 164 10.29 -23.31 1.11
CA CYS A 164 10.40 -24.67 1.62
C CYS A 164 11.12 -25.50 0.56
N LEU A 165 12.30 -26.02 0.91
CA LEU A 165 13.12 -26.84 0.02
C LEU A 165 13.17 -28.27 0.54
N MET A 166 13.10 -29.25 -0.36
CA MET A 166 13.30 -30.65 0.01
C MET A 166 14.62 -30.79 0.76
N GLU A 167 14.62 -31.54 1.86
CA GLU A 167 15.82 -31.74 2.69
C GLU A 167 16.96 -32.45 1.92
N GLN A 168 16.64 -33.01 0.76
CA GLN A 168 17.56 -33.63 -0.20
C GLN A 168 18.47 -32.66 -0.96
N ASP A 169 18.27 -31.35 -0.81
CA ASP A 169 19.08 -30.28 -1.42
C ASP A 169 20.20 -29.76 -0.48
N ARG A 170 20.45 -30.45 0.65
CA ARG A 170 21.80 -30.41 1.23
C ARG A 170 22.71 -31.16 0.28
N ASP A 171 23.32 -30.41 -0.62
CA ASP A 171 24.39 -30.86 -1.49
C ASP A 171 25.34 -31.82 -0.72
N PRO A 172 25.36 -33.12 -1.05
CA PRO A 172 26.36 -34.04 -0.51
C PRO A 172 27.78 -33.74 -1.01
N THR A 173 27.97 -32.73 -1.87
CA THR A 173 29.23 -32.44 -2.57
C THR A 173 29.98 -31.17 -2.16
N LEU A 174 29.67 -30.58 -1.00
CA LEU A 174 30.64 -29.69 -0.32
C LEU A 174 31.47 -30.46 0.72
N PRO A 175 32.70 -30.91 0.39
CA PRO A 175 33.59 -31.55 1.33
C PRO A 175 34.20 -30.47 2.25
N LEU A 176 33.44 -29.94 3.20
CA LEU A 176 33.96 -29.13 4.31
C LEU A 176 34.25 -30.00 5.53
N GLY A 177 34.87 -31.14 5.26
CA GLY A 177 35.51 -32.00 6.24
C GLY A 177 36.63 -32.73 5.53
N MET A 178 37.83 -32.15 5.58
CA MET A 178 39.05 -32.87 5.20
C MET A 178 38.98 -34.27 5.86
N PRO A 179 39.05 -35.38 5.11
CA PRO A 179 39.01 -36.68 5.74
C PRO A 179 40.21 -36.76 6.68
N ALA A 180 39.95 -37.03 7.98
CA ALA A 180 41.02 -37.22 8.96
C ALA A 180 42.08 -38.24 8.48
N LEU A 181 41.68 -39.16 7.60
CA LEU A 181 42.56 -40.11 6.92
C LEU A 181 43.63 -39.45 6.03
N SER A 182 43.34 -38.32 5.36
CA SER A 182 44.36 -37.58 4.58
C SER A 182 45.38 -36.87 5.48
N ILE A 183 44.99 -36.47 6.69
CA ILE A 183 45.89 -35.88 7.68
C ILE A 183 46.77 -36.98 8.31
N VAL A 184 46.21 -38.17 8.56
CA VAL A 184 46.98 -39.32 9.07
C VAL A 184 47.95 -39.86 8.01
N ALA A 185 47.57 -39.89 6.74
CA ALA A 185 48.45 -40.31 5.65
C ALA A 185 49.60 -39.32 5.40
N SER A 186 49.35 -38.00 5.52
CA SER A 186 50.42 -37.00 5.35
C SER A 186 51.40 -37.00 6.53
N THR A 187 50.90 -37.11 7.76
CA THR A 187 51.75 -37.17 8.97
C THR A 187 52.55 -38.47 9.05
N ALA A 188 51.98 -39.62 8.69
CA ALA A 188 52.71 -40.90 8.63
C ALA A 188 53.82 -40.89 7.55
N SER A 189 53.55 -40.28 6.40
CA SER A 189 54.53 -40.14 5.32
C SER A 189 55.71 -39.23 5.71
N SER A 190 55.44 -38.12 6.41
CA SER A 190 56.49 -37.23 6.90
C SER A 190 57.39 -37.90 7.95
N VAL A 191 56.81 -38.64 8.90
CA VAL A 191 57.60 -39.35 9.93
C VAL A 191 58.45 -40.45 9.30
N ALA A 192 57.91 -41.24 8.37
CA ALA A 192 58.66 -42.27 7.67
C ALA A 192 59.84 -41.68 6.87
N LEU A 193 59.64 -40.55 6.17
CA LEU A 193 60.69 -39.87 5.41
C LEU A 193 61.81 -39.35 6.33
N ILE A 194 61.46 -38.74 7.46
CA ILE A 194 62.43 -38.24 8.44
C ILE A 194 63.26 -39.40 9.02
N LEU A 195 62.62 -40.51 9.40
CA LEU A 195 63.33 -41.70 9.89
C LEU A 195 64.27 -42.28 8.84
N LEU A 196 63.85 -42.34 7.57
CA LEU A 196 64.67 -42.80 6.44
C LEU A 196 65.89 -41.90 6.22
N LEU A 197 65.72 -40.58 6.28
CA LEU A 197 66.82 -39.62 6.14
C LEU A 197 67.82 -39.73 7.30
N VAL A 198 67.35 -39.92 8.53
CA VAL A 198 68.24 -40.12 9.70
C VAL A 198 69.04 -41.42 9.56
N VAL A 199 68.38 -42.52 9.19
CA VAL A 199 69.06 -43.81 8.95
C VAL A 199 70.10 -43.68 7.83
N LEU A 200 69.72 -43.06 6.70
CA LEU A 200 70.63 -42.84 5.59
C LEU A 200 71.83 -41.96 6.00
N PHE A 201 71.60 -40.91 6.78
CA PHE A 201 72.66 -40.05 7.28
C PHE A 201 73.63 -40.82 8.19
N VAL A 202 73.13 -41.64 9.11
CA VAL A 202 73.96 -42.49 10.00
C VAL A 202 74.77 -43.51 9.21
N LEU A 203 74.19 -44.13 8.17
CA LEU A 203 74.89 -45.08 7.29
C LEU A 203 75.91 -44.38 6.37
N LEU A 204 75.69 -43.11 6.01
CA LEU A 204 76.62 -42.30 5.22
C LEU A 204 77.75 -41.68 6.05
N GLN A 205 77.57 -41.45 7.35
CA GLN A 205 78.62 -40.95 8.27
C GLN A 205 79.96 -41.73 8.16
N PRO A 206 79.98 -43.07 8.20
CA PRO A 206 81.23 -43.83 8.07
C PRO A 206 81.83 -43.74 6.66
N LYS A 207 81.01 -43.60 5.61
CA LYS A 207 81.47 -43.45 4.22
C LYS A 207 82.11 -42.08 3.96
N LEU A 208 81.58 -41.01 4.55
CA LEU A 208 82.15 -39.66 4.45
C LEU A 208 83.43 -39.49 5.28
N LYS A 209 83.54 -40.11 6.46
CA LYS A 209 84.78 -40.11 7.26
C LYS A 209 85.92 -40.90 6.62
N SER A 210 85.61 -41.93 5.82
CA SER A 210 86.59 -42.70 5.05
C SER A 210 87.15 -41.90 3.85
N LEU A 211 86.37 -40.97 3.30
CA LEU A 211 86.76 -40.19 2.12
C LEU A 211 87.67 -39.00 2.44
N HIS A 212 87.86 -38.68 3.72
CA HIS A 212 88.66 -37.55 4.20
C HIS A 212 89.93 -37.96 4.96
N ARG A 213 90.35 -39.22 4.83
CA ARG A 213 91.65 -39.73 5.34
C ARG A 213 92.52 -40.23 4.19
#